data_AF-A0A7C6JTG2-F1
#
_entry.id   AF-A0A7C6JTG2-F1
#
_cell.length_a   1.000
_cell.length_b   1.000
_cell.length_c   1.000
_cell.angle_alpha   90.00
_cell.angle_beta   90.00
_cell.angle_gamma   90.00
#
_symmetry.space_group_name_H-M   'P 1'
#
loop_
_entity.id
_entity.type
_entity.pdbx_description
1 polymer ?
#
loop_
_entity_poly.entity_id
_entity_poly.type
_entity_poly.pdbx_seq_one_letter_code
_entity_poly.pdbx_strand_id
1 'polypeptide(L)'
;MENYRNIVPRLEKHLISTQIYSQEITVLPQSAEVEVAAQLGVGRAYLQQSALKSEIVPERYLRNIGTIGVKGQLSLLQSTVAVIGCGGLGGLVVELLARMGVGTLILVDDDVFEDNNLNRQILCTEADLGKPKVAAAYERILTINPAVDIRCYQQRLGPENARPMLQGAHVVVDALDNLPSRFDLEQAAQELGIPMVHGAIAGFLGQVMTIYPGDPGLREIYGRPGDIERGIETETGNLAATPALVASLQAQEVVKVLTGVGEPLRGRLFYLDTAGGEASVLKLSGTDHKEPADRISTAADTKRPLPVSFAGTSGSGKTTLLVELIAELTRRQIKVAAVKHSHSLIELDSEGKDSWRFRLAGAKGAAFISSGQATVFYQLPSNEAARRIKQWFPDTDIILVEGFKGGPFPKVLVYRDGVSEKLSPWPKNIIAVAGDVEAARSAGVPDTLPGFGWDDSVALADFLLQKGYIKD
;
A
#
# COMPACT_ATOMS: atom_id res chain seq x y z
N MET A 1 15.47 -25.51 -26.59
CA MET A 1 14.79 -25.45 -25.27
C MET A 1 15.06 -26.71 -24.43
N GLU A 2 16.23 -27.33 -24.55
CA GLU A 2 16.50 -28.70 -24.04
C GLU A 2 17.48 -28.79 -22.84
N ASN A 3 17.90 -27.66 -22.25
CA ASN A 3 18.98 -27.64 -21.24
C ASN A 3 18.53 -27.46 -19.76
N TYR A 4 17.25 -27.58 -19.45
CA TYR A 4 16.76 -27.58 -18.05
C TYR A 4 16.97 -28.91 -17.31
N ARG A 5 17.88 -29.79 -17.76
CA ARG A 5 18.11 -31.11 -17.14
C ARG A 5 18.72 -30.95 -15.75
N ASN A 6 17.80 -30.92 -14.77
CA ASN A 6 17.92 -31.32 -13.39
C ASN A 6 19.12 -30.73 -12.64
N ILE A 7 19.10 -29.42 -12.40
CA ILE A 7 20.08 -28.80 -11.48
C ILE A 7 19.88 -29.30 -10.05
N VAL A 8 18.67 -29.76 -9.71
CA VAL A 8 18.26 -30.13 -8.34
C VAL A 8 19.19 -31.21 -7.75
N PRO A 9 19.47 -32.36 -8.41
CA PRO A 9 20.46 -33.32 -7.92
C PRO A 9 21.86 -32.76 -7.67
N ARG A 10 22.26 -31.71 -8.40
CA ARG A 10 23.56 -31.04 -8.18
C ARG A 10 23.51 -30.10 -6.97
N LEU A 11 22.32 -29.59 -6.64
CA LEU A 11 22.08 -28.75 -5.47
C LEU A 11 21.85 -29.56 -4.19
N GLU A 12 21.27 -30.77 -4.26
CA GLU A 12 20.80 -31.56 -3.11
C GLU A 12 21.76 -31.57 -1.91
N LYS A 13 23.06 -31.80 -2.15
CA LYS A 13 24.07 -31.87 -1.08
C LYS A 13 24.35 -30.53 -0.38
N HIS A 14 23.84 -29.43 -0.92
CA HIS A 14 24.06 -28.07 -0.45
C HIS A 14 22.79 -27.37 0.05
N LEU A 15 21.61 -27.98 -0.17
CA LEU A 15 20.35 -27.37 0.22
C LEU A 15 20.20 -27.40 1.74
N ILE A 16 19.62 -26.34 2.28
CA ILE A 16 19.21 -26.26 3.68
C ILE A 16 17.69 -26.06 3.74
N SER A 17 17.05 -26.56 4.80
CA SER A 17 15.65 -26.24 5.09
C SER A 17 15.55 -25.11 6.10
N THR A 18 14.55 -24.26 5.94
CA THR A 18 14.16 -23.27 6.95
C THR A 18 12.64 -23.19 7.06
N GLN A 19 12.13 -22.65 8.16
CA GLN A 19 10.70 -22.42 8.36
C GLN A 19 10.38 -20.95 8.09
N ILE A 20 9.46 -20.68 7.17
CA ILE A 20 8.82 -19.37 7.07
C ILE A 20 7.34 -19.56 7.38
N TYR A 21 6.88 -18.90 8.44
CA TYR A 21 5.55 -19.11 9.02
C TYR A 21 5.31 -20.60 9.35
N SER A 22 4.39 -21.25 8.65
CA SER A 22 4.03 -22.66 8.84
C SER A 22 4.49 -23.55 7.67
N GLN A 23 5.38 -23.06 6.81
CA GLN A 23 5.86 -23.79 5.63
C GLN A 23 7.37 -24.04 5.73
N GLU A 24 7.76 -25.28 5.50
CA GLU A 24 9.15 -25.64 5.26
C GLU A 24 9.56 -25.19 3.86
N ILE A 25 10.64 -24.43 3.76
CA ILE A 25 11.18 -23.91 2.52
C ILE A 25 12.58 -24.47 2.33
N THR A 26 12.81 -25.07 1.17
CA THR A 26 14.15 -25.47 0.74
C THR A 26 14.90 -24.26 0.21
N VAL A 27 16.12 -24.07 0.68
CA VAL A 27 16.93 -22.87 0.45
C VAL A 27 18.23 -23.23 -0.24
N LEU A 28 18.62 -22.41 -1.21
CA LEU A 28 19.93 -22.43 -1.88
C LEU A 28 20.84 -21.35 -1.25
N PRO A 29 21.84 -21.74 -0.44
CA PRO A 29 22.80 -20.80 0.12
C PRO A 29 23.65 -20.11 -0.96
N GLN A 30 24.11 -18.90 -0.68
CA GLN A 30 24.92 -18.14 -1.64
C GLN A 30 26.24 -18.85 -2.00
N SER A 31 26.91 -19.50 -1.04
CA SER A 31 28.15 -20.25 -1.29
C SER A 31 27.94 -21.38 -2.30
N ALA A 32 26.85 -22.12 -2.13
CA ALA A 32 26.46 -23.20 -3.04
C ALA A 32 26.07 -22.68 -4.42
N GLU A 33 25.37 -21.54 -4.49
CA GLU A 33 25.05 -20.87 -5.75
C GLU A 33 26.32 -20.57 -6.56
N VAL A 34 27.34 -19.98 -5.92
CA VAL A 34 28.62 -19.64 -6.57
C VAL A 34 29.37 -20.89 -7.02
N GLU A 35 29.49 -21.89 -6.14
CA GLU A 35 30.19 -23.14 -6.43
C GLU A 35 29.55 -23.89 -7.61
N VAL A 36 28.23 -24.10 -7.55
CA VAL A 36 27.51 -24.90 -8.54
C VAL A 36 27.42 -24.18 -9.89
N ALA A 37 27.22 -22.85 -9.88
CA ALA A 37 27.26 -22.07 -11.13
C ALA A 37 28.62 -22.21 -11.84
N ALA A 38 29.72 -22.14 -11.09
CA ALA A 38 31.06 -22.31 -11.63
C ALA A 38 31.30 -23.75 -12.15
N GLN A 39 30.91 -24.77 -11.40
CA GLN A 39 31.04 -26.19 -11.81
C GLN A 39 30.27 -26.52 -13.09
N LEU A 40 29.09 -25.90 -13.28
CA LEU A 40 28.23 -26.14 -14.44
C LEU A 40 28.54 -25.20 -15.62
N GLY A 41 29.36 -24.17 -15.43
CA GLY A 41 29.64 -23.16 -16.46
C GLY A 41 28.41 -22.34 -16.86
N VAL A 42 27.49 -22.10 -15.91
CA VAL A 42 26.25 -21.33 -16.15
C VAL A 42 26.23 -20.04 -15.34
N GLY A 43 25.48 -19.04 -15.82
CA GLY A 43 25.28 -17.79 -15.08
C GLY A 43 24.46 -17.98 -13.80
N ARG A 44 24.76 -17.17 -12.78
CA ARG A 44 24.03 -17.17 -11.50
C ARG A 44 22.52 -16.96 -11.66
N ALA A 45 22.13 -16.06 -12.57
CA ALA A 45 20.73 -15.80 -12.91
C ALA A 45 19.99 -17.08 -13.35
N TYR A 46 20.61 -17.86 -14.23
CA TYR A 46 20.05 -19.12 -14.74
C TYR A 46 19.86 -20.14 -13.61
N LEU A 47 20.86 -20.27 -12.74
CA LEU A 47 20.80 -21.17 -11.58
C LEU A 47 19.67 -20.77 -10.62
N GLN A 48 19.58 -19.48 -10.26
CA GLN A 48 18.54 -18.96 -9.36
C GLN A 48 17.13 -19.16 -9.93
N GLN A 49 16.90 -18.86 -11.21
CA GLN A 49 15.60 -19.09 -11.85
C GLN A 49 15.23 -20.57 -11.90
N SER A 50 16.20 -21.44 -12.17
CA SER A 50 15.99 -22.90 -12.21
C SER A 50 15.70 -23.48 -10.82
N ALA A 51 16.34 -22.94 -9.78
CA ALA A 51 16.07 -23.29 -8.39
C ALA A 51 14.64 -22.89 -8.00
N LEU A 52 14.22 -21.65 -8.28
CA LEU A 52 12.86 -21.19 -7.96
C LEU A 52 11.76 -21.97 -8.68
N LYS A 53 12.00 -22.38 -9.94
CA LYS A 53 11.09 -23.27 -10.69
C LYS A 53 10.92 -24.65 -10.04
N SER A 54 11.88 -25.05 -9.20
CA SER A 54 11.87 -26.30 -8.42
C SER A 54 11.53 -26.05 -6.95
N GLU A 55 10.93 -24.89 -6.63
CA GLU A 55 10.57 -24.46 -5.26
C GLU A 55 11.74 -24.35 -4.28
N ILE A 56 12.97 -24.23 -4.81
CA ILE A 56 14.18 -23.95 -4.04
C ILE A 56 14.44 -22.45 -4.09
N VAL A 57 14.46 -21.80 -2.92
CA VAL A 57 14.59 -20.34 -2.80
C VAL A 57 16.06 -19.96 -2.61
N PRO A 58 16.66 -19.11 -3.47
CA PRO A 58 17.95 -18.50 -3.17
C PRO A 58 17.88 -17.71 -1.86
N GLU A 59 18.77 -18.01 -0.92
CA GLU A 59 18.73 -17.53 0.47
C GLU A 59 18.55 -16.01 0.59
N ARG A 60 19.18 -15.26 -0.32
CA ARG A 60 19.12 -13.79 -0.33
C ARG A 60 17.70 -13.22 -0.50
N TYR A 61 16.79 -13.98 -1.11
CA TYR A 61 15.41 -13.58 -1.36
C TYR A 61 14.42 -14.17 -0.36
N LEU A 62 14.90 -14.92 0.64
CA LEU A 62 14.05 -15.60 1.63
C LEU A 62 13.07 -14.63 2.31
N ARG A 63 13.52 -13.41 2.61
CA ARG A 63 12.68 -12.36 3.24
C ARG A 63 11.61 -11.76 2.32
N ASN A 64 11.65 -12.03 1.02
CA ASN A 64 10.61 -11.59 0.09
C ASN A 64 9.45 -12.59 0.03
N ILE A 65 9.72 -13.87 0.30
CA ILE A 65 8.78 -14.97 0.03
C ILE A 65 7.49 -14.84 0.84
N GLY A 66 7.56 -14.35 2.07
CA GLY A 66 6.38 -14.10 2.89
C GLY A 66 5.40 -13.09 2.27
N THR A 67 5.89 -12.20 1.42
CA THR A 67 5.09 -11.14 0.80
C THR A 67 4.68 -11.48 -0.63
N ILE A 68 5.64 -11.87 -1.49
CA ILE A 68 5.39 -12.08 -2.93
C ILE A 68 5.37 -13.55 -3.36
N GLY A 69 5.70 -14.47 -2.45
CA GLY A 69 5.81 -15.90 -2.74
C GLY A 69 6.93 -16.28 -3.72
N VAL A 70 7.11 -17.58 -3.93
CA VAL A 70 8.10 -18.13 -4.88
C VAL A 70 7.78 -17.67 -6.31
N LYS A 71 6.50 -17.65 -6.70
CA LYS A 71 6.05 -17.20 -8.02
C LYS A 71 6.35 -15.71 -8.26
N GLY A 72 6.08 -14.85 -7.28
CA GLY A 72 6.41 -13.43 -7.40
C GLY A 72 7.92 -13.21 -7.48
N GLN A 73 8.71 -13.92 -6.68
CA GLN A 73 10.17 -13.84 -6.77
C GLN A 73 10.69 -14.30 -8.13
N LEU A 74 10.15 -15.40 -8.68
CA LEU A 74 10.50 -15.85 -10.03
C LEU A 74 10.13 -14.79 -11.09
N SER A 75 8.97 -14.14 -10.95
CA SER A 75 8.57 -13.04 -11.84
C SER A 75 9.59 -11.90 -11.82
N LEU A 76 10.07 -11.49 -10.65
CA LEU A 76 11.13 -10.47 -10.54
C LEU A 76 12.41 -10.90 -11.29
N LEU A 77 12.90 -12.12 -11.06
CA LEU A 77 14.12 -12.63 -11.70
C LEU A 77 14.02 -12.76 -13.22
N GLN A 78 12.81 -12.83 -13.75
CA GLN A 78 12.54 -12.92 -15.19
C GLN A 78 12.20 -11.56 -15.81
N SER A 79 12.15 -10.50 -15.00
CA SER A 79 11.68 -9.21 -15.44
C SER A 79 12.80 -8.25 -15.85
N THR A 80 12.49 -7.43 -16.86
CA THR A 80 13.32 -6.31 -17.30
C THR A 80 12.67 -5.00 -16.87
N VAL A 81 13.40 -4.15 -16.16
CA VAL A 81 12.95 -2.80 -15.76
C VAL A 81 13.88 -1.77 -16.37
N ALA A 82 13.31 -0.77 -17.04
CA ALA A 82 14.06 0.40 -17.49
C ALA A 82 13.95 1.53 -16.48
N VAL A 83 15.07 2.08 -16.02
CA VAL A 83 15.13 3.22 -15.12
C VAL A 83 15.76 4.40 -15.86
N ILE A 84 14.98 5.47 -16.02
CA ILE A 84 15.37 6.64 -16.82
C ILE A 84 15.71 7.77 -15.86
N GLY A 85 17.00 8.12 -15.82
CA GLY A 85 17.64 8.91 -14.77
C GLY A 85 18.24 8.01 -13.69
N CYS A 86 19.54 8.15 -13.43
CA CYS A 86 20.31 7.49 -12.38
C CYS A 86 20.72 8.48 -11.26
N GLY A 87 19.95 9.56 -11.10
CA GLY A 87 20.14 10.57 -10.06
C GLY A 87 19.63 10.15 -8.67
N GLY A 88 19.12 11.11 -7.89
CA GLY A 88 18.68 10.88 -6.50
C GLY A 88 17.54 9.86 -6.36
N LEU A 89 16.57 9.89 -7.28
CA LEU A 89 15.51 8.90 -7.33
C LEU A 89 16.00 7.57 -7.92
N GLY A 90 16.44 7.62 -9.17
CA GLY A 90 16.76 6.42 -9.94
C GLY A 90 17.91 5.62 -9.39
N GLY A 91 18.94 6.25 -8.84
CA GLY A 91 20.06 5.55 -8.21
C GLY A 91 19.63 4.64 -7.06
N LEU A 92 18.70 5.10 -6.21
CA LEU A 92 18.15 4.27 -5.15
C LEU A 92 17.16 3.23 -5.69
N VAL A 93 16.31 3.57 -6.66
CA VAL A 93 15.42 2.59 -7.32
C VAL A 93 16.23 1.41 -7.86
N VAL A 94 17.31 1.70 -8.60
CA VAL A 94 18.22 0.71 -9.17
C VAL A 94 18.80 -0.20 -8.09
N GLU A 95 19.33 0.37 -7.01
CA GLU A 95 19.88 -0.41 -5.89
C GLU A 95 18.81 -1.30 -5.24
N LEU A 96 17.60 -0.77 -4.99
CA LEU A 96 16.51 -1.54 -4.39
C LEU A 96 16.02 -2.68 -5.30
N LEU A 97 15.82 -2.42 -6.59
CA LEU A 97 15.38 -3.43 -7.57
C LEU A 97 16.43 -4.55 -7.72
N ALA A 98 17.72 -4.20 -7.76
CA ALA A 98 18.80 -5.18 -7.79
C ALA A 98 18.83 -6.06 -6.54
N ARG A 99 18.60 -5.49 -5.35
CA ARG A 99 18.49 -6.22 -4.09
C ARG A 99 17.28 -7.15 -4.07
N MET A 100 16.15 -6.71 -4.60
CA MET A 100 14.91 -7.50 -4.69
C MET A 100 14.99 -8.61 -5.76
N GLY A 101 15.98 -8.56 -6.64
CA GLY A 101 16.25 -9.62 -7.62
C GLY A 101 15.55 -9.42 -8.96
N VAL A 102 15.31 -8.18 -9.38
CA VAL A 102 14.92 -7.90 -10.77
C VAL A 102 16.00 -8.46 -11.70
N GLY A 103 15.59 -9.23 -12.72
CA GLY A 103 16.50 -9.98 -13.58
C GLY A 103 17.37 -9.10 -14.47
N THR A 104 16.78 -8.07 -15.07
CA THR A 104 17.48 -7.14 -15.97
C THR A 104 17.14 -5.70 -15.65
N LEU A 105 18.15 -4.84 -15.59
CA LEU A 105 18.01 -3.39 -15.43
C LEU A 105 18.57 -2.67 -16.67
N ILE A 106 17.71 -1.92 -17.35
CA ILE A 106 18.11 -0.98 -18.40
C ILE A 106 18.27 0.38 -17.74
N LEU A 107 19.47 0.96 -17.80
CA LEU A 107 19.82 2.22 -17.14
C LEU A 107 20.09 3.27 -18.21
N VAL A 108 19.39 4.40 -18.16
CA VAL A 108 19.53 5.49 -19.13
C VAL A 108 19.77 6.80 -18.39
N ASP A 109 20.94 7.40 -18.59
CA ASP A 109 21.31 8.71 -18.03
C ASP A 109 22.53 9.26 -18.79
N ASP A 110 22.48 10.50 -19.28
CA ASP A 110 23.59 11.15 -20.01
C ASP A 110 24.62 11.83 -19.11
N ASP A 111 24.31 12.07 -17.85
CA ASP A 111 25.13 12.84 -16.95
C ASP A 111 26.32 12.05 -16.37
N VAL A 112 27.24 12.84 -15.82
CA VAL A 112 28.28 12.38 -14.89
C VAL A 112 27.98 12.88 -13.47
N PHE A 113 28.64 12.32 -12.45
CA PHE A 113 28.50 12.85 -11.11
C PHE A 113 29.26 14.15 -10.90
N GLU A 114 28.61 15.08 -10.21
CA GLU A 114 29.16 16.37 -9.80
C GLU A 114 29.12 16.52 -8.27
N ASP A 115 29.87 17.46 -7.72
CA ASP A 115 29.94 17.73 -6.26
C ASP A 115 28.55 17.93 -5.64
N ASN A 116 27.67 18.66 -6.33
CA ASN A 116 26.30 18.91 -5.88
C ASN A 116 25.42 17.64 -5.81
N ASN A 117 25.89 16.49 -6.32
CA ASN A 117 25.18 15.20 -6.27
C ASN A 117 25.45 14.44 -4.97
N LEU A 118 26.58 14.70 -4.29
CA LEU A 118 27.01 14.01 -3.07
C LEU A 118 25.98 14.10 -1.93
N ASN A 119 25.15 15.15 -1.94
CA ASN A 119 24.17 15.38 -0.89
C ASN A 119 22.99 14.39 -0.90
N ARG A 120 22.64 13.80 -2.06
CA ARG A 120 21.37 13.07 -2.22
C ARG A 120 21.40 11.86 -3.16
N GLN A 121 22.47 11.69 -3.95
CA GLN A 121 22.56 10.59 -4.91
C GLN A 121 23.39 9.46 -4.31
N ILE A 122 22.72 8.38 -3.89
CA ILE A 122 23.35 7.26 -3.15
C ILE A 122 24.53 6.59 -3.89
N LEU A 123 24.54 6.70 -5.23
CA LEU A 123 25.57 6.13 -6.09
C LEU A 123 26.79 7.05 -6.26
N CYS A 124 26.72 8.29 -5.78
CA CYS A 124 27.80 9.27 -5.89
C CYS A 124 28.67 9.24 -4.64
N THR A 125 29.96 8.95 -4.81
CA THR A 125 30.98 9.17 -3.77
C THR A 125 32.00 10.20 -4.26
N GLU A 126 32.85 10.73 -3.38
CA GLU A 126 33.94 11.65 -3.79
C GLU A 126 34.85 11.02 -4.86
N ALA A 127 35.01 9.70 -4.84
CA ALA A 127 35.81 8.96 -5.81
C ALA A 127 35.13 8.80 -7.18
N ASP A 128 33.81 9.04 -7.27
CA ASP A 128 33.03 8.89 -8.50
C ASP A 128 32.77 10.22 -9.21
N LEU A 129 33.31 11.35 -8.73
CA LEU A 129 33.16 12.65 -9.40
C LEU A 129 33.71 12.60 -10.84
N GLY A 130 32.92 13.07 -11.80
CA GLY A 130 33.21 13.02 -13.24
C GLY A 130 32.92 11.67 -13.91
N LYS A 131 32.50 10.64 -13.15
CA LYS A 131 32.15 9.32 -13.69
C LYS A 131 30.71 9.33 -14.23
N PRO A 132 30.44 8.67 -15.38
CA PRO A 132 29.08 8.48 -15.88
C PRO A 132 28.19 7.81 -14.83
N LYS A 133 26.99 8.37 -14.58
CA LYS A 133 26.07 7.84 -13.55
C LYS A 133 25.69 6.38 -13.82
N VAL A 134 25.43 6.04 -15.09
CA VAL A 134 25.14 4.66 -15.51
C VAL A 134 26.31 3.69 -15.27
N ALA A 135 27.56 4.15 -15.36
CA ALA A 135 28.73 3.31 -15.12
C ALA A 135 28.93 3.04 -13.62
N ALA A 136 28.75 4.07 -12.79
CA ALA A 136 28.78 3.89 -11.33
C ALA A 136 27.64 2.99 -10.83
N ALA A 137 26.44 3.13 -11.41
CA ALA A 137 25.32 2.23 -11.14
C ALA A 137 25.65 0.77 -11.49
N TYR A 138 26.24 0.54 -12.67
CA TYR A 138 26.67 -0.79 -13.11
C TYR A 138 27.63 -1.43 -12.10
N GLU A 139 28.72 -0.74 -11.75
CA GLU A 139 29.72 -1.23 -10.81
C GLU A 139 29.11 -1.50 -9.44
N ARG A 140 28.27 -0.59 -8.94
CA ARG A 140 27.58 -0.75 -7.66
C ARG A 140 26.72 -2.00 -7.64
N ILE A 141 25.90 -2.23 -8.65
CA ILE A 141 25.00 -3.38 -8.70
C ILE A 141 25.79 -4.69 -8.76
N LEU A 142 26.91 -4.75 -9.50
CA LEU A 142 27.75 -5.94 -9.52
C LEU A 142 28.28 -6.32 -8.13
N THR A 143 28.53 -5.35 -7.25
CA THR A 143 28.92 -5.65 -5.85
C THR A 143 27.75 -6.16 -5.01
N ILE A 144 26.51 -5.81 -5.37
CA ILE A 144 25.29 -6.15 -4.61
C ILE A 144 24.69 -7.46 -5.07
N ASN A 145 24.51 -7.64 -6.37
CA ASN A 145 23.84 -8.80 -6.97
C ASN A 145 24.41 -9.08 -8.37
N PRO A 146 25.46 -9.93 -8.47
CA PRO A 146 26.07 -10.30 -9.75
C PRO A 146 25.16 -11.14 -10.67
N ALA A 147 23.96 -11.52 -10.22
CA ALA A 147 23.00 -12.23 -11.03
C ALA A 147 22.09 -11.31 -11.86
N VAL A 148 22.16 -9.98 -11.65
CA VAL A 148 21.37 -9.01 -12.41
C VAL A 148 22.10 -8.68 -13.71
N ASP A 149 21.40 -8.77 -14.84
CA ASP A 149 21.86 -8.25 -16.14
C ASP A 149 21.66 -6.74 -16.17
N ILE A 150 22.65 -5.98 -16.64
CA ILE A 150 22.60 -4.52 -16.62
C ILE A 150 22.97 -4.00 -18.01
N ARG A 151 22.13 -3.13 -18.56
CA ARG A 151 22.32 -2.50 -19.87
C ARG A 151 22.37 -0.99 -19.69
N CYS A 152 23.53 -0.40 -19.90
CA CYS A 152 23.74 1.03 -19.70
C CYS A 152 23.70 1.78 -21.02
N TYR A 153 22.90 2.84 -21.06
CA TYR A 153 22.85 3.82 -22.14
C TYR A 153 23.25 5.18 -21.56
N GLN A 154 24.49 5.61 -21.83
CA GLN A 154 24.94 6.96 -21.47
C GLN A 154 24.45 7.98 -22.51
N GLN A 155 23.13 8.17 -22.56
CA GLN A 155 22.47 8.98 -23.58
C GLN A 155 21.21 9.60 -22.98
N ARG A 156 20.85 10.79 -23.46
CA ARG A 156 19.59 11.42 -23.11
C ARG A 156 18.46 10.69 -23.82
N LEU A 157 17.40 10.36 -23.09
CA LEU A 157 16.20 9.80 -23.70
C LEU A 157 15.43 10.90 -24.46
N GLY A 158 15.04 10.59 -25.69
CA GLY A 158 14.23 11.44 -26.56
C GLY A 158 13.40 10.61 -27.54
N PRO A 159 12.48 11.24 -28.28
CA PRO A 159 11.57 10.54 -29.19
C PRO A 159 12.26 9.63 -30.22
N GLU A 160 13.46 10.01 -30.68
CA GLU A 160 14.23 9.30 -31.70
C GLU A 160 14.91 8.02 -31.20
N ASN A 161 15.18 7.91 -29.89
CA ASN A 161 15.95 6.81 -29.31
C ASN A 161 15.20 6.03 -28.21
N ALA A 162 14.06 6.53 -27.72
CA ALA A 162 13.32 5.89 -26.64
C ALA A 162 12.86 4.47 -27.02
N ARG A 163 12.34 4.28 -28.24
CA ARG A 163 11.86 2.97 -28.70
C ARG A 163 12.92 1.86 -28.62
N PRO A 164 14.10 1.98 -29.25
CA PRO A 164 15.13 0.96 -29.15
C PRO A 164 15.70 0.79 -27.73
N MET A 165 15.72 1.84 -26.90
CA MET A 165 16.20 1.75 -25.50
C MET A 165 15.23 0.98 -24.59
N LEU A 166 13.93 1.20 -24.75
CA LEU A 166 12.89 0.65 -23.87
C LEU A 166 12.38 -0.73 -24.34
N GLN A 167 12.80 -1.18 -25.53
CA GLN A 167 12.34 -2.43 -26.11
C GLN A 167 12.59 -3.63 -25.18
N GLY A 168 11.52 -4.36 -24.85
CA GLY A 168 11.59 -5.55 -23.99
C GLY A 168 11.56 -5.25 -22.49
N ALA A 169 11.48 -3.98 -22.08
CA ALA A 169 11.17 -3.64 -20.70
C ALA A 169 9.72 -4.04 -20.37
N HIS A 170 9.51 -4.60 -19.18
CA HIS A 170 8.18 -4.91 -18.66
C HIS A 170 7.58 -3.73 -17.89
N VAL A 171 8.41 -2.86 -17.33
CA VAL A 171 8.04 -1.62 -16.63
C VAL A 171 9.12 -0.58 -16.88
N VAL A 172 8.73 0.68 -17.06
CA VAL A 172 9.65 1.82 -17.06
C VAL A 172 9.48 2.64 -15.77
N VAL A 173 10.57 3.17 -15.23
CA VAL A 173 10.58 4.05 -14.07
C VAL A 173 11.04 5.43 -14.52
N ASP A 174 10.17 6.41 -14.32
CA ASP A 174 10.49 7.81 -14.53
C ASP A 174 11.19 8.35 -13.27
N ALA A 175 12.49 8.62 -13.40
CA ALA A 175 13.32 9.28 -12.41
C ALA A 175 13.98 10.54 -13.00
N LEU A 176 13.33 11.17 -13.98
CA LEU A 176 13.78 12.37 -14.66
C LEU A 176 13.44 13.63 -13.84
N ASP A 177 14.19 14.70 -14.05
CA ASP A 177 14.08 15.97 -13.30
C ASP A 177 13.38 17.10 -14.08
N ASN A 178 12.96 16.85 -15.33
CA ASN A 178 12.36 17.85 -16.19
C ASN A 178 11.11 17.32 -16.90
N LEU A 179 10.05 18.14 -16.92
CA LEU A 179 8.74 17.75 -17.45
C LEU A 179 8.75 17.31 -18.92
N PRO A 180 9.46 17.97 -19.87
CA PRO A 180 9.46 17.55 -21.27
C PRO A 180 9.92 16.10 -21.45
N SER A 181 11.04 15.72 -20.82
CA SER A 181 11.57 14.36 -20.93
C SER A 181 10.63 13.32 -20.28
N ARG A 182 9.87 13.71 -19.24
CA ARG A 182 8.85 12.84 -18.63
C ARG A 182 7.71 12.54 -19.60
N PHE A 183 7.24 13.53 -20.35
CA PHE A 183 6.22 13.34 -21.39
C PHE A 183 6.74 12.51 -22.58
N ASP A 184 7.99 12.72 -23.00
CA ASP A 184 8.61 11.89 -24.04
C ASP A 184 8.70 10.41 -23.61
N LEU A 185 9.10 10.17 -22.36
CA LEU A 185 9.12 8.83 -21.77
C LEU A 185 7.72 8.21 -21.68
N GLU A 186 6.73 8.96 -21.21
CA GLU A 186 5.35 8.52 -21.14
C GLU A 186 4.83 8.11 -22.51
N GLN A 187 5.05 8.96 -23.53
CA GLN A 187 4.61 8.68 -24.89
C GLN A 187 5.26 7.40 -25.42
N ALA A 188 6.57 7.25 -25.29
CA ALA A 188 7.28 6.06 -25.73
C ALA A 188 6.79 4.79 -25.01
N ALA A 189 6.53 4.88 -23.70
CA ALA A 189 5.98 3.78 -22.91
C ALA A 189 4.56 3.39 -23.38
N GLN A 190 3.70 4.37 -23.67
CA GLN A 190 2.37 4.12 -24.23
C GLN A 190 2.44 3.45 -25.60
N GLU A 191 3.29 3.92 -26.51
CA GLU A 191 3.48 3.35 -27.85
C GLU A 191 3.99 1.89 -27.80
N LEU A 192 4.79 1.55 -26.78
CA LEU A 192 5.33 0.21 -26.57
C LEU A 192 4.42 -0.70 -25.73
N GLY A 193 3.34 -0.17 -25.16
CA GLY A 193 2.46 -0.93 -24.27
C GLY A 193 3.10 -1.27 -22.92
N ILE A 194 4.01 -0.43 -22.42
CA ILE A 194 4.75 -0.66 -21.18
C ILE A 194 4.19 0.24 -20.07
N PRO A 195 3.83 -0.30 -18.89
CA PRO A 195 3.48 0.51 -17.73
C PRO A 195 4.66 1.38 -17.25
N MET A 196 4.35 2.61 -16.83
CA MET A 196 5.29 3.56 -16.26
C MET A 196 5.02 3.80 -14.77
N VAL A 197 6.08 3.79 -13.97
CA VAL A 197 6.04 4.24 -12.56
C VAL A 197 6.65 5.62 -12.48
N HIS A 198 5.80 6.62 -12.23
CA HIS A 198 6.21 8.02 -12.11
C HIS A 198 6.54 8.38 -10.66
N GLY A 199 7.63 9.14 -10.49
CA GLY A 199 8.02 9.76 -9.24
C GLY A 199 8.51 11.18 -9.47
N ALA A 200 8.14 12.08 -8.56
CA ALA A 200 8.65 13.46 -8.57
C ALA A 200 8.78 13.98 -7.14
N ILE A 201 9.61 15.01 -6.96
CA ILE A 201 9.88 15.63 -5.66
C ILE A 201 9.86 17.15 -5.78
N ALA A 202 9.76 17.87 -4.67
CA ALA A 202 10.06 19.29 -4.58
C ALA A 202 10.28 19.67 -3.11
N GLY A 203 11.53 19.81 -2.67
CA GLY A 203 11.85 20.11 -1.27
C GLY A 203 11.40 18.98 -0.33
N PHE A 204 10.36 19.23 0.47
CA PHE A 204 9.74 18.23 1.36
C PHE A 204 8.60 17.45 0.69
N LEU A 205 8.23 17.80 -0.53
CA LEU A 205 7.11 17.21 -1.24
C LEU A 205 7.58 16.03 -2.09
N GLY A 206 6.75 15.00 -2.17
CA GLY A 206 6.98 13.84 -3.01
C GLY A 206 5.68 13.33 -3.61
N GLN A 207 5.76 12.73 -4.78
CA GLN A 207 4.60 12.10 -5.41
C GLN A 207 4.97 10.83 -6.18
N VAL A 208 4.06 9.85 -6.17
CA VAL A 208 4.19 8.59 -6.92
C VAL A 208 2.85 8.19 -7.53
N MET A 209 2.89 7.70 -8.77
CA MET A 209 1.73 7.12 -9.45
C MET A 209 2.18 6.00 -10.41
N THR A 210 1.24 5.15 -10.82
CA THR A 210 1.47 4.15 -11.87
C THR A 210 0.57 4.44 -13.06
N ILE A 211 1.15 4.49 -14.24
CA ILE A 211 0.47 4.83 -15.51
C ILE A 211 0.52 3.59 -16.39
N TYR A 212 -0.63 3.04 -16.75
CA TYR A 212 -0.72 1.96 -17.71
C TYR A 212 -0.96 2.51 -19.13
N PRO A 213 -0.66 1.71 -20.18
CA PRO A 213 -1.02 2.07 -21.54
C PRO A 213 -2.51 2.41 -21.66
N GLY A 214 -2.81 3.58 -22.24
CA GLY A 214 -4.16 4.12 -22.40
C GLY A 214 -4.68 4.96 -21.22
N ASP A 215 -3.95 5.03 -20.11
CA ASP A 215 -4.32 5.93 -19.01
C ASP A 215 -4.09 7.40 -19.40
N PRO A 216 -4.85 8.35 -18.81
CA PRO A 216 -4.61 9.76 -19.05
C PRO A 216 -3.20 10.22 -18.66
N GLY A 217 -2.66 9.66 -17.57
CA GLY A 217 -1.25 9.78 -17.22
C GLY A 217 -0.82 11.16 -16.73
N LEU A 218 0.39 11.62 -17.09
CA LEU A 218 0.99 12.84 -16.53
C LEU A 218 0.14 14.09 -16.73
N ARG A 219 -0.66 14.13 -17.80
CA ARG A 219 -1.52 15.28 -18.13
C ARG A 219 -2.59 15.58 -17.08
N GLU A 220 -2.94 14.61 -16.22
CA GLU A 220 -3.89 14.83 -15.12
C GLU A 220 -3.28 15.64 -13.97
N ILE A 221 -1.96 15.65 -13.87
CA ILE A 221 -1.23 16.36 -12.81
C ILE A 221 -0.69 17.68 -13.35
N TYR A 222 -0.11 17.65 -14.55
CA TYR A 222 0.69 18.74 -15.09
C TYR A 222 0.03 19.52 -16.23
N GLY A 223 -1.15 19.10 -16.70
CA GLY A 223 -1.76 19.67 -17.90
C GLY A 223 -1.10 19.17 -19.19
N ARG A 224 -1.27 19.90 -20.29
CA ARG A 224 -0.68 19.51 -21.58
C ARG A 224 0.81 19.89 -21.63
N PRO A 225 1.64 19.17 -22.40
CA PRO A 225 3.01 19.60 -22.68
C PRO A 225 3.03 21.06 -23.17
N GLY A 226 3.82 21.90 -22.50
CA GLY A 226 3.90 23.35 -22.77
C GLY A 226 3.09 24.25 -21.84
N ASP A 227 2.18 23.70 -21.02
CA ASP A 227 1.43 24.50 -20.02
C ASP A 227 2.31 24.92 -18.83
N ILE A 228 3.35 24.15 -18.52
CA ILE A 228 4.29 24.38 -17.41
C ILE A 228 5.71 24.03 -17.92
N GLU A 229 6.58 25.02 -18.07
CA GLU A 229 7.93 24.83 -18.64
C GLU A 229 8.98 24.33 -17.63
N ARG A 230 8.78 24.51 -16.33
CA ARG A 230 9.74 24.11 -15.28
C ARG A 230 9.05 23.51 -14.06
N GLY A 231 9.66 22.46 -13.50
CA GLY A 231 9.29 21.94 -12.19
C GLY A 231 9.70 22.93 -11.08
N ILE A 232 8.91 22.98 -10.01
CA ILE A 232 9.16 23.82 -8.82
C ILE A 232 10.49 23.45 -8.11
N GLU A 233 11.09 22.31 -8.47
CA GLU A 233 12.31 21.72 -7.88
C GLU A 233 13.53 22.67 -7.89
N THR A 234 13.70 23.48 -8.94
CA THR A 234 14.86 24.38 -9.07
C THR A 234 14.88 25.54 -8.07
N GLU A 235 13.72 25.89 -7.49
CA GLU A 235 13.64 26.99 -6.51
C GLU A 235 13.69 26.49 -5.06
N THR A 236 13.24 25.26 -4.78
CA THR A 236 13.15 24.74 -3.40
C THR A 236 14.38 23.94 -2.96
N GLY A 237 15.18 23.44 -3.91
CA GLY A 237 16.21 22.44 -3.63
C GLY A 237 15.61 21.12 -3.12
N ASN A 238 16.46 20.11 -2.89
CA ASN A 238 16.01 18.76 -2.50
C ASN A 238 16.88 18.20 -1.37
N LEU A 239 16.26 17.91 -0.22
CA LEU A 239 16.88 17.23 0.92
C LEU A 239 17.07 15.75 0.62
N ALA A 240 18.15 15.14 1.10
CA ALA A 240 18.52 13.76 0.79
C ALA A 240 17.41 12.72 1.02
N ALA A 241 16.58 12.92 2.06
CA ALA A 241 15.56 11.97 2.46
C ALA A 241 14.33 11.94 1.53
N THR A 242 13.94 13.07 0.93
CA THR A 242 12.75 13.15 0.08
C THR A 242 12.87 12.30 -1.19
N PRO A 243 13.97 12.38 -1.98
CA PRO A 243 14.20 11.44 -3.07
C PRO A 243 14.23 9.99 -2.58
N ALA A 244 14.88 9.70 -1.45
CA ALA A 244 14.96 8.33 -0.95
C ALA A 244 13.58 7.72 -0.63
N LEU A 245 12.68 8.52 -0.06
CA LEU A 245 11.30 8.14 0.23
C LEU A 245 10.51 7.84 -1.06
N VAL A 246 10.56 8.75 -2.03
CA VAL A 246 9.86 8.59 -3.32
C VAL A 246 10.42 7.42 -4.12
N ALA A 247 11.73 7.27 -4.20
CA ALA A 247 12.38 6.14 -4.86
C ALA A 247 12.01 4.79 -4.22
N SER A 248 11.91 4.74 -2.90
CA SER A 248 11.45 3.53 -2.19
C SER A 248 10.02 3.16 -2.60
N LEU A 249 9.14 4.14 -2.72
CA LEU A 249 7.77 3.93 -3.18
C LEU A 249 7.70 3.54 -4.67
N GLN A 250 8.51 4.16 -5.54
CA GLN A 250 8.62 3.76 -6.94
C GLN A 250 9.05 2.30 -7.08
N ALA A 251 10.08 1.88 -6.33
CA ALA A 251 10.54 0.49 -6.34
C ALA A 251 9.43 -0.48 -5.90
N GLN A 252 8.59 -0.08 -4.93
CA GLN A 252 7.43 -0.89 -4.53
C GLN A 252 6.35 -0.96 -5.62
N GLU A 253 6.05 0.13 -6.33
CA GLU A 253 5.13 0.09 -7.47
C GLU A 253 5.62 -0.87 -8.56
N VAL A 254 6.92 -0.84 -8.88
CA VAL A 254 7.52 -1.79 -9.84
C VAL A 254 7.28 -3.23 -9.40
N VAL A 255 7.52 -3.57 -8.14
CA VAL A 255 7.27 -4.92 -7.61
C VAL A 255 5.80 -5.30 -7.74
N LYS A 256 4.85 -4.41 -7.40
CA LYS A 256 3.42 -4.68 -7.54
C LYS A 256 3.03 -4.93 -9.00
N VAL A 257 3.56 -4.14 -9.93
CA VAL A 257 3.29 -4.29 -11.37
C VAL A 257 3.83 -5.63 -11.89
N LEU A 258 5.07 -6.00 -11.54
CA LEU A 258 5.72 -7.22 -12.02
C LEU A 258 5.19 -8.51 -11.39
N THR A 259 4.82 -8.46 -10.10
CA THR A 259 4.39 -9.65 -9.36
C THR A 259 2.88 -9.84 -9.35
N GLY A 260 2.11 -8.77 -9.57
CA GLY A 260 0.66 -8.76 -9.40
C GLY A 260 0.20 -8.82 -7.94
N VAL A 261 1.12 -8.77 -6.97
CA VAL A 261 0.82 -8.79 -5.54
C VAL A 261 0.63 -7.35 -5.05
N GLY A 262 -0.55 -7.04 -4.53
CA GLY A 262 -0.93 -5.68 -4.12
C GLY A 262 -1.65 -4.91 -5.23
N GLU A 263 -1.96 -3.65 -4.96
CA GLU A 263 -2.72 -2.79 -5.87
C GLU A 263 -1.84 -1.61 -6.33
N PRO A 264 -1.42 -1.54 -7.61
CA PRO A 264 -0.66 -0.40 -8.15
C PRO A 264 -1.40 0.93 -7.99
N LEU A 265 -0.67 2.04 -7.93
CA LEU A 265 -1.20 3.41 -7.86
C LEU A 265 -1.78 3.89 -9.21
N ARG A 266 -2.51 3.02 -9.91
CA ARG A 266 -3.23 3.35 -11.14
C ARG A 266 -4.42 4.26 -10.83
N GLY A 267 -4.56 5.38 -11.54
CA GLY A 267 -5.61 6.37 -11.32
C GLY A 267 -5.56 7.08 -9.96
N ARG A 268 -4.43 6.96 -9.25
CA ARG A 268 -4.23 7.48 -7.89
C ARG A 268 -2.86 8.13 -7.77
N LEU A 269 -2.82 9.33 -7.20
CA LEU A 269 -1.58 10.01 -6.85
C LEU A 269 -1.31 9.82 -5.36
N PHE A 270 -0.23 9.13 -5.03
CA PHE A 270 0.28 9.09 -3.67
C PHE A 270 1.12 10.34 -3.44
N TYR A 271 0.64 11.25 -2.59
CA TYR A 271 1.24 12.54 -2.30
C TYR A 271 1.79 12.56 -0.88
N LEU A 272 3.00 13.07 -0.75
CA LEU A 272 3.76 13.16 0.50
C LEU A 272 4.12 14.62 0.76
N ASP A 273 3.79 15.08 1.97
CA ASP A 273 4.32 16.32 2.54
C ASP A 273 5.10 15.95 3.80
N THR A 274 6.43 15.86 3.66
CA THR A 274 7.30 15.47 4.77
C THR A 274 7.60 16.63 5.73
N ALA A 275 7.28 17.88 5.37
CA ALA A 275 7.35 19.00 6.31
C ALA A 275 6.22 18.91 7.33
N GLY A 276 5.01 18.55 6.86
CA GLY A 276 3.84 18.29 7.70
C GLY A 276 3.76 16.86 8.26
N GLY A 277 4.56 15.92 7.75
CA GLY A 277 4.44 14.49 8.08
C GLY A 277 3.16 13.85 7.54
N GLU A 278 2.62 14.39 6.45
CA GLU A 278 1.34 13.96 5.86
C GLU A 278 1.56 13.06 4.64
N ALA A 279 0.73 12.03 4.52
CA ALA A 279 0.66 11.14 3.36
C ALA A 279 -0.81 10.99 2.93
N SER A 280 -1.09 11.30 1.67
CA SER A 280 -2.44 11.32 1.10
C SER A 280 -2.50 10.56 -0.21
N VAL A 281 -3.67 9.96 -0.50
CA VAL A 281 -3.96 9.34 -1.80
C VAL A 281 -5.06 10.14 -2.47
N LEU A 282 -4.73 10.81 -3.57
CA LEU A 282 -5.66 11.60 -4.36
C LEU A 282 -6.16 10.75 -5.53
N LYS A 283 -7.47 10.74 -5.78
CA LYS A 283 -8.04 10.09 -6.96
C LYS A 283 -7.96 11.04 -8.15
N LEU A 284 -7.51 10.53 -9.29
CA LEU A 284 -7.45 11.31 -10.53
C LEU A 284 -8.74 11.13 -11.34
N SER A 285 -9.26 12.23 -11.87
CA SER A 285 -10.65 12.36 -12.32
C SER A 285 -10.95 11.77 -13.70
N GLY A 286 -9.95 11.34 -14.47
CA GLY A 286 -10.11 10.73 -15.80
C GLY A 286 -10.29 9.22 -15.82
N THR A 287 -10.49 8.57 -14.67
CA THR A 287 -10.52 7.10 -14.56
C THR A 287 -11.90 6.56 -14.12
N ASP A 288 -12.88 6.61 -15.01
CA ASP A 288 -14.00 5.64 -14.99
C ASP A 288 -13.49 4.31 -15.59
N HIS A 289 -12.58 3.63 -14.89
CA HIS A 289 -12.18 2.28 -15.31
C HIS A 289 -13.24 1.28 -14.86
N LYS A 290 -13.94 0.69 -15.84
CA LYS A 290 -14.51 -0.65 -15.69
C LYS A 290 -13.36 -1.59 -15.33
N GLU A 291 -13.53 -2.36 -14.26
CA GLU A 291 -12.61 -3.42 -13.87
C GLU A 291 -12.25 -4.28 -15.10
N PRO A 292 -10.99 -4.74 -15.23
CA PRO A 292 -10.61 -5.63 -16.32
C PRO A 292 -11.46 -6.91 -16.26
N ALA A 293 -12.35 -7.07 -17.25
CA ALA A 293 -13.00 -8.32 -17.56
C ALA A 293 -11.95 -9.26 -18.16
N ASP A 294 -11.14 -9.87 -17.30
CA ASP A 294 -10.43 -11.13 -17.49
C ASP A 294 -9.47 -11.34 -16.32
N ARG A 295 -10.03 -11.58 -15.13
CA ARG A 295 -9.37 -12.38 -14.11
C ARG A 295 -10.37 -13.41 -13.64
N ILE A 296 -10.04 -14.67 -13.90
CA ILE A 296 -10.61 -15.82 -13.23
C ILE A 296 -10.64 -15.48 -11.74
N SER A 297 -11.86 -15.37 -11.21
CA SER A 297 -12.11 -15.21 -9.79
C SER A 297 -11.56 -16.42 -9.07
N THR A 298 -10.29 -16.37 -8.66
CA THR A 298 -9.80 -17.24 -7.61
C THR A 298 -10.36 -16.69 -6.31
N ALA A 299 -11.43 -17.34 -5.86
CA ALA A 299 -12.10 -17.09 -4.60
C ALA A 299 -11.10 -17.01 -3.44
N ALA A 300 -10.90 -15.80 -2.92
CA ALA A 300 -10.46 -15.52 -1.56
C ALA A 300 -10.77 -14.04 -1.29
N ASP A 301 -12.06 -13.75 -1.12
CA ASP A 301 -12.55 -12.51 -0.55
C ASP A 301 -11.96 -12.39 0.86
N THR A 302 -10.96 -11.51 1.06
CA THR A 302 -10.36 -11.31 2.38
C THR A 302 -11.34 -10.52 3.24
N LYS A 303 -11.94 -11.23 4.20
CA LYS A 303 -12.95 -10.77 5.16
C LYS A 303 -12.52 -9.48 5.86
N ARG A 304 -13.11 -8.35 5.47
CA ARG A 304 -12.99 -7.09 6.23
C ARG A 304 -14.11 -7.02 7.26
N PRO A 305 -13.82 -6.65 8.53
CA PRO A 305 -14.87 -6.55 9.54
C PRO A 305 -15.91 -5.50 9.14
N LEU A 306 -17.19 -5.88 9.26
CA LEU A 306 -18.31 -5.00 8.97
C LEU A 306 -18.74 -4.28 10.25
N PRO A 307 -18.59 -2.95 10.34
CA PRO A 307 -19.05 -2.23 11.52
C PRO A 307 -20.58 -2.24 11.62
N VAL A 308 -21.10 -2.45 12.83
CA VAL A 308 -22.54 -2.40 13.14
C VAL A 308 -22.77 -1.30 14.16
N SER A 309 -23.67 -0.36 13.86
CA SER A 309 -23.95 0.78 14.73
C SER A 309 -25.17 0.54 15.63
N PHE A 310 -25.09 0.97 16.88
CA PHE A 310 -26.18 0.93 17.85
C PHE A 310 -26.71 2.34 18.03
N ALA A 311 -27.86 2.62 17.43
CA ALA A 311 -28.42 3.96 17.31
C ALA A 311 -29.62 4.13 18.26
N GLY A 312 -29.59 5.15 19.12
CA GLY A 312 -30.65 5.45 20.08
C GLY A 312 -30.46 6.83 20.72
N THR A 313 -31.43 7.30 21.50
CA THR A 313 -31.30 8.56 22.27
C THR A 313 -30.36 8.38 23.47
N SER A 314 -29.96 9.47 24.14
CA SER A 314 -29.22 9.35 25.40
C SER A 314 -30.11 8.69 26.46
N GLY A 315 -29.55 7.83 27.32
CA GLY A 315 -30.34 7.09 28.32
C GLY A 315 -31.16 5.90 27.77
N SER A 316 -31.14 5.64 26.46
CA SER A 316 -31.90 4.55 25.85
C SER A 316 -31.34 3.14 26.12
N GLY A 317 -30.27 2.98 26.91
CA GLY A 317 -29.70 1.65 27.24
C GLY A 317 -28.63 1.10 26.27
N LYS A 318 -28.18 1.87 25.27
CA LYS A 318 -27.18 1.44 24.27
C LYS A 318 -25.91 0.83 24.88
N THR A 319 -25.30 1.53 25.84
CA THR A 319 -24.03 1.10 26.44
C THR A 319 -24.21 -0.19 27.24
N THR A 320 -25.32 -0.32 27.98
CA THR A 320 -25.67 -1.54 28.71
C THR A 320 -25.82 -2.72 27.76
N LEU A 321 -26.62 -2.56 26.70
CA LEU A 321 -26.80 -3.58 25.67
C LEU A 321 -25.48 -3.96 24.97
N LEU A 322 -24.64 -2.97 24.65
CA LEU A 322 -23.34 -3.21 24.03
C LEU A 322 -22.38 -3.96 24.96
N VAL A 323 -22.34 -3.64 26.25
CA VAL A 323 -21.51 -4.34 27.23
C VAL A 323 -21.92 -5.82 27.33
N GLU A 324 -23.22 -6.09 27.42
CA GLU A 324 -23.75 -7.46 27.46
C GLU A 324 -23.45 -8.22 26.17
N LEU A 325 -23.65 -7.58 25.00
CA LEU A 325 -23.35 -8.17 23.71
C LEU A 325 -21.86 -8.45 23.51
N ILE A 326 -20.97 -7.54 23.95
CA ILE A 326 -19.51 -7.73 23.90
C ILE A 326 -19.11 -8.91 24.79
N ALA A 327 -19.67 -9.00 26.00
CA ALA A 327 -19.41 -10.12 26.91
C ALA A 327 -19.84 -11.46 26.29
N GLU A 328 -21.01 -11.51 25.66
CA GLU A 328 -21.52 -12.72 25.01
C GLU A 328 -20.70 -13.12 23.78
N LEU A 329 -20.31 -12.16 22.92
CA LEU A 329 -19.45 -12.43 21.76
C LEU A 329 -18.04 -12.88 22.19
N THR A 330 -17.46 -12.25 23.22
CA THR A 330 -16.15 -12.62 23.75
C THR A 330 -16.17 -14.01 24.38
N ARG A 331 -17.25 -14.38 25.08
CA ARG A 331 -17.47 -15.74 25.62
C ARG A 331 -17.45 -16.80 24.53
N ARG A 332 -17.86 -16.43 23.30
CA ARG A 332 -17.82 -17.27 22.09
C ARG A 332 -16.51 -17.17 21.31
N GLN A 333 -15.48 -16.55 21.90
CA GLN A 333 -14.15 -16.34 21.31
C GLN A 333 -14.15 -15.46 20.03
N ILE A 334 -15.17 -14.63 19.85
CA ILE A 334 -15.21 -13.64 18.77
C ILE A 334 -14.42 -12.40 19.19
N LYS A 335 -13.51 -11.93 18.33
CA LYS A 335 -12.72 -10.71 18.53
C LYS A 335 -13.56 -9.49 18.21
N VAL A 336 -13.89 -8.70 19.24
CA VAL A 336 -14.76 -7.53 19.12
C VAL A 336 -13.98 -6.24 19.31
N ALA A 337 -14.09 -5.30 18.37
CA ALA A 337 -13.74 -3.90 18.59
C ALA A 337 -14.98 -3.09 18.97
N ALA A 338 -14.84 -2.14 19.90
CA ALA A 338 -15.92 -1.22 20.28
C ALA A 338 -15.51 0.23 20.04
N VAL A 339 -16.40 1.02 19.43
CA VAL A 339 -16.16 2.43 19.08
C VAL A 339 -17.29 3.29 19.63
N LYS A 340 -17.00 4.29 20.45
CA LYS A 340 -17.99 5.26 20.94
C LYS A 340 -17.96 6.52 20.07
N HIS A 341 -19.08 6.86 19.43
CA HIS A 341 -19.24 8.09 18.65
C HIS A 341 -20.13 9.10 19.38
N SER A 342 -19.53 10.15 19.93
CA SER A 342 -20.23 11.25 20.63
C SER A 342 -20.21 12.55 19.82
N HIS A 343 -21.26 13.36 19.95
CA HIS A 343 -21.38 14.68 19.31
C HIS A 343 -20.78 15.82 20.16
N SER A 344 -20.34 15.54 21.39
CA SER A 344 -19.69 16.50 22.28
C SER A 344 -18.29 16.04 22.63
N LEU A 345 -17.28 16.82 22.24
CA LEU A 345 -15.84 16.61 22.50
C LEU A 345 -15.46 16.66 24.00
N ILE A 346 -16.41 16.89 24.90
CA ILE A 346 -16.19 17.21 26.32
C ILE A 346 -15.83 15.97 27.17
N GLU A 347 -16.13 14.74 26.72
CA GLU A 347 -15.85 13.53 27.51
C GLU A 347 -14.43 12.97 27.34
N LEU A 348 -13.67 13.39 26.33
CA LEU A 348 -12.35 12.81 26.02
C LEU A 348 -11.17 13.78 26.20
N ASP A 349 -11.44 15.08 26.28
CA ASP A 349 -10.44 16.14 26.52
C ASP A 349 -11.13 17.31 27.23
N SER A 350 -10.83 17.52 28.52
CA SER A 350 -11.49 18.52 29.36
C SER A 350 -11.05 19.93 29.01
N GLU A 351 -12.00 20.87 28.95
CA GLU A 351 -11.73 22.29 28.75
C GLU A 351 -10.66 22.81 29.73
N GLY A 352 -9.63 23.47 29.18
CA GLY A 352 -8.52 24.01 29.96
C GLY A 352 -7.30 23.10 30.18
N LYS A 353 -7.33 21.81 29.80
CA LYS A 353 -6.15 20.90 29.83
C LYS A 353 -5.24 21.06 28.61
N ASP A 354 -4.01 20.54 28.69
CA ASP A 354 -2.96 20.79 27.69
C ASP A 354 -3.34 20.34 26.27
N SER A 355 -3.92 19.14 26.11
CA SER A 355 -4.45 18.66 24.83
C SER A 355 -5.56 19.54 24.26
N TRP A 356 -6.43 20.10 25.11
CA TRP A 356 -7.47 21.05 24.70
C TRP A 356 -6.88 22.38 24.26
N ARG A 357 -5.87 22.87 24.97
CA ARG A 357 -5.13 24.10 24.62
C ARG A 357 -4.35 23.94 23.32
N PHE A 358 -3.72 22.80 23.08
CA PHE A 358 -3.03 22.49 21.83
C PHE A 358 -3.99 22.53 20.64
N ARG A 359 -5.20 21.98 20.80
CA ARG A 359 -6.25 22.04 19.77
C ARG A 359 -6.74 23.47 19.52
N LEU A 360 -6.99 24.26 20.57
CA LEU A 360 -7.39 25.66 20.43
C LEU A 360 -6.31 26.51 19.74
N ALA A 361 -5.04 26.14 19.93
CA ALA A 361 -3.89 26.73 19.27
C ALA A 361 -3.68 26.25 17.82
N GLY A 362 -4.55 25.38 17.30
CA GLY A 362 -4.53 24.95 15.90
C GLY A 362 -3.86 23.60 15.62
N ALA A 363 -3.52 22.81 16.64
CA ALA A 363 -2.96 21.47 16.43
C ALA A 363 -3.99 20.54 15.75
N LYS A 364 -3.60 19.98 14.59
CA LYS A 364 -4.42 19.00 13.83
C LYS A 364 -4.57 17.65 14.55
N GLY A 365 -3.70 17.36 15.52
CA GLY A 365 -3.78 16.22 16.42
C GLY A 365 -3.03 16.47 17.72
N ALA A 366 -3.37 15.74 18.77
CA ALA A 366 -2.73 15.80 20.09
C ALA A 366 -2.63 14.39 20.67
N ALA A 367 -1.60 14.08 21.45
CA ALA A 367 -1.45 12.77 22.09
C ALA A 367 -1.13 12.90 23.57
N PHE A 368 -1.66 11.98 24.37
CA PHE A 368 -1.28 11.76 25.76
C PHE A 368 -0.58 10.40 25.86
N ILE A 369 0.63 10.36 26.43
CA ILE A 369 1.44 9.14 26.53
C ILE A 369 1.97 9.01 27.97
N SER A 370 1.78 7.84 28.57
CA SER A 370 2.34 7.46 29.88
C SER A 370 3.03 6.10 29.79
N SER A 371 3.62 5.62 30.89
CA SER A 371 4.34 4.34 30.96
C SER A 371 3.49 3.09 30.71
N GLY A 372 2.16 3.21 30.60
CA GLY A 372 1.27 2.08 30.34
C GLY A 372 0.10 2.35 29.38
N GLN A 373 -0.07 3.58 28.89
CA GLN A 373 -1.17 3.91 27.98
C GLN A 373 -0.82 5.12 27.10
N ALA A 374 -1.23 5.07 25.84
CA ALA A 374 -1.21 6.20 24.93
C ALA A 374 -2.61 6.45 24.37
N THR A 375 -2.99 7.71 24.19
CA THR A 375 -4.24 8.13 23.55
C THR A 375 -3.93 9.23 22.56
N VAL A 376 -4.41 9.12 21.33
CA VAL A 376 -4.20 10.12 20.27
C VAL A 376 -5.55 10.70 19.84
N PHE A 377 -5.63 12.02 19.82
CA PHE A 377 -6.77 12.81 19.40
C PHE A 377 -6.51 13.36 18.00
N TYR A 378 -7.39 13.07 17.05
CA TYR A 378 -7.37 13.64 15.70
C TYR A 378 -8.68 14.35 15.40
N GLN A 379 -8.60 15.47 14.67
CA GLN A 379 -9.79 16.04 14.03
C GLN A 379 -10.02 15.34 12.69
N LEU A 380 -11.14 14.63 12.56
CA LEU A 380 -11.53 13.96 11.33
C LEU A 380 -12.89 14.47 10.86
N PRO A 381 -13.05 14.77 9.55
CA PRO A 381 -14.37 14.93 8.94
C PRO A 381 -15.21 13.63 9.10
N SER A 382 -16.54 13.75 9.24
CA SER A 382 -17.41 12.60 9.56
C SER A 382 -17.38 11.46 8.53
N ASN A 383 -17.12 11.78 7.26
CA ASN A 383 -16.94 10.80 6.18
C ASN A 383 -15.61 10.03 6.30
N GLU A 384 -14.57 10.66 6.83
CA GLU A 384 -13.28 9.99 7.04
C GLU A 384 -13.30 9.07 8.26
N ALA A 385 -14.04 9.44 9.31
CA ALA A 385 -14.22 8.60 10.50
C ALA A 385 -14.76 7.19 10.14
N ALA A 386 -15.73 7.10 9.23
CA ALA A 386 -16.27 5.81 8.76
C ALA A 386 -15.20 4.94 8.08
N ARG A 387 -14.31 5.55 7.29
CA ARG A 387 -13.23 4.85 6.59
C ARG A 387 -12.17 4.35 7.58
N ARG A 388 -11.83 5.18 8.58
CA ARG A 388 -10.80 4.88 9.59
C ARG A 388 -11.22 3.78 10.56
N ILE A 389 -12.48 3.73 10.97
CA ILE A 389 -13.03 2.67 11.85
C ILE A 389 -12.74 1.27 11.27
N LYS A 390 -12.85 1.10 9.94
CA LYS A 390 -12.53 -0.18 9.28
C LYS A 390 -11.04 -0.50 9.20
N GLN A 391 -10.17 0.51 9.29
CA GLN A 391 -8.72 0.38 9.14
C GLN A 391 -8.00 0.18 10.48
N TRP A 392 -8.56 0.70 11.58
CA TRP A 392 -7.95 0.63 12.91
C TRP A 392 -8.05 -0.76 13.56
N PHE A 393 -8.98 -1.59 13.11
CA PHE A 393 -9.23 -2.91 13.69
C PHE A 393 -9.20 -4.01 12.61
N PRO A 394 -8.06 -4.24 11.94
CA PRO A 394 -7.97 -5.21 10.85
C PRO A 394 -8.10 -6.66 11.32
N ASP A 395 -7.78 -6.94 12.59
CA ASP A 395 -7.72 -8.30 13.16
C ASP A 395 -8.96 -8.68 14.00
N THR A 396 -10.04 -7.92 13.90
CA THR A 396 -11.29 -8.20 14.65
C THR A 396 -12.34 -8.81 13.73
N ASP A 397 -13.21 -9.64 14.30
CA ASP A 397 -14.28 -10.31 13.58
C ASP A 397 -15.50 -9.39 13.42
N ILE A 398 -15.72 -8.47 14.38
CA ILE A 398 -16.77 -7.45 14.32
C ILE A 398 -16.34 -6.14 15.00
N ILE A 399 -16.86 -5.03 14.48
CA ILE A 399 -16.75 -3.71 15.09
C ILE A 399 -18.13 -3.22 15.52
N LEU A 400 -18.33 -3.00 16.82
CA LEU A 400 -19.56 -2.45 17.38
C LEU A 400 -19.41 -0.95 17.61
N VAL A 401 -20.27 -0.14 17.02
CA VAL A 401 -20.20 1.32 17.09
C VAL A 401 -21.36 1.86 17.92
N GLU A 402 -21.11 2.39 19.11
CA GLU A 402 -22.11 3.12 19.87
C GLU A 402 -22.35 4.49 19.23
N GLY A 403 -23.56 4.72 18.67
CA GLY A 403 -23.93 5.97 18.02
C GLY A 403 -23.78 5.94 16.49
N PHE A 404 -23.20 7.00 15.91
CA PHE A 404 -22.97 7.14 14.46
C PHE A 404 -24.25 7.09 13.57
N LYS A 405 -25.29 7.83 14.00
CA LYS A 405 -26.63 7.83 13.38
C LYS A 405 -26.65 8.18 11.88
N GLY A 406 -25.75 9.07 11.44
CA GLY A 406 -25.62 9.48 10.03
C GLY A 406 -24.67 8.62 9.20
N GLY A 407 -24.03 7.62 9.79
CA GLY A 407 -23.01 6.81 9.12
C GLY A 407 -23.57 5.77 8.13
N PRO A 408 -22.73 5.20 7.26
CA PRO A 408 -23.17 4.25 6.23
C PRO A 408 -23.44 2.83 6.77
N PHE A 409 -23.09 2.55 8.03
CA PHE A 409 -23.12 1.20 8.60
C PHE A 409 -24.55 0.67 8.83
N PRO A 410 -24.77 -0.66 8.78
CA PRO A 410 -25.97 -1.31 9.30
C PRO A 410 -26.22 -0.92 10.75
N LYS A 411 -27.50 -0.76 11.14
CA LYS A 411 -27.86 -0.23 12.46
C LYS A 411 -28.83 -1.12 13.22
N VAL A 412 -28.51 -1.39 14.48
CA VAL A 412 -29.47 -1.85 15.47
C VAL A 412 -30.07 -0.61 16.13
N LEU A 413 -31.38 -0.42 15.99
CA LEU A 413 -32.10 0.65 16.67
C LEU A 413 -32.35 0.25 18.11
N VAL A 414 -31.78 0.98 19.07
CA VAL A 414 -32.00 0.75 20.51
C VAL A 414 -33.13 1.67 20.97
N TYR A 415 -34.28 1.08 21.27
CA TYR A 415 -35.50 1.78 21.64
C TYR A 415 -35.92 1.49 23.08
N ARG A 416 -36.25 2.53 23.82
CA ARG A 416 -36.76 2.48 25.19
C ARG A 416 -37.98 3.39 25.30
N ASP A 417 -39.08 2.83 25.76
CA ASP A 417 -40.36 3.51 25.91
C ASP A 417 -40.24 4.68 26.90
N GLY A 418 -40.91 5.79 26.59
CA GLY A 418 -40.79 7.05 27.35
C GLY A 418 -39.42 7.75 27.30
N VAL A 419 -38.40 7.17 26.64
CA VAL A 419 -37.03 7.74 26.54
C VAL A 419 -36.59 7.97 25.09
N SER A 420 -37.08 7.17 24.15
CA SER A 420 -36.63 7.16 22.74
C SER A 420 -37.51 7.96 21.78
N GLU A 421 -38.54 8.64 22.28
CA GLU A 421 -39.46 9.41 21.44
C GLU A 421 -38.80 10.66 20.83
N LYS A 422 -39.11 10.89 19.54
CA LYS A 422 -38.57 11.89 18.58
C LYS A 422 -37.24 11.58 17.86
N LEU A 423 -36.91 10.31 17.60
CA LEU A 423 -35.97 10.00 16.50
C LEU A 423 -36.69 10.13 15.14
N SER A 424 -36.92 11.37 14.69
CA SER A 424 -37.51 11.67 13.38
C SER A 424 -36.56 12.56 12.56
N PRO A 425 -36.13 12.13 11.35
CA PRO A 425 -36.39 10.83 10.75
C PRO A 425 -35.58 9.70 11.42
N TRP A 426 -36.05 8.46 11.28
CA TRP A 426 -35.31 7.27 11.68
C TRP A 426 -33.92 7.19 11.02
N PRO A 427 -32.90 6.62 11.68
CA PRO A 427 -31.62 6.34 11.04
C PRO A 427 -31.80 5.50 9.77
N LYS A 428 -31.01 5.77 8.73
CA LYS A 428 -31.00 4.91 7.53
C LYS A 428 -30.27 3.59 7.83
N ASN A 429 -30.61 2.52 7.11
CA ASN A 429 -29.99 1.18 7.20
C ASN A 429 -30.25 0.44 8.53
N ILE A 430 -31.46 0.54 9.09
CA ILE A 430 -31.85 -0.26 10.27
C ILE A 430 -32.01 -1.73 9.84
N ILE A 431 -31.34 -2.62 10.56
CA ILE A 431 -31.37 -4.07 10.33
C ILE A 431 -32.09 -4.84 11.44
N ALA A 432 -32.24 -4.25 12.62
CA ALA A 432 -32.93 -4.82 13.78
C ALA A 432 -33.31 -3.75 14.80
N VAL A 433 -34.20 -4.09 15.73
CA VAL A 433 -34.60 -3.28 16.88
C VAL A 433 -34.27 -4.03 18.16
N ALA A 434 -33.71 -3.34 19.16
CA ALA A 434 -33.42 -3.89 20.48
C ALA A 434 -34.04 -3.01 21.58
N GLY A 435 -34.59 -3.63 22.63
CA GLY A 435 -35.19 -2.97 23.79
C GLY A 435 -36.71 -3.15 23.85
N ASP A 436 -37.47 -2.05 24.01
CA ASP A 436 -38.94 -2.09 24.11
C ASP A 436 -39.58 -2.21 22.71
N VAL A 437 -39.51 -3.41 22.13
CA VAL A 437 -39.85 -3.69 20.72
C VAL A 437 -41.29 -3.29 20.37
N GLU A 438 -42.28 -3.64 21.19
CA GLU A 438 -43.70 -3.34 20.94
C GLU A 438 -43.97 -1.82 20.94
N ALA A 439 -43.31 -1.10 21.85
CA ALA A 439 -43.36 0.36 21.87
C ALA A 439 -42.69 0.97 20.63
N ALA A 440 -41.59 0.38 20.15
CA ALA A 440 -40.93 0.79 18.91
C ALA A 440 -41.84 0.57 17.68
N ARG A 441 -42.62 -0.52 17.64
CA ARG A 441 -43.62 -0.76 16.58
C ARG A 441 -44.71 0.29 16.57
N SER A 442 -45.24 0.56 17.76
CA SER A 442 -46.27 1.58 17.97
C SER A 442 -45.78 2.97 17.56
N ALA A 443 -44.48 3.23 17.69
CA ALA A 443 -43.81 4.46 17.24
C ALA A 443 -43.49 4.49 15.72
N GLY A 444 -43.81 3.44 14.96
CA GLY A 444 -43.69 3.41 13.50
C GLY A 444 -42.45 2.71 12.95
N VAL A 445 -41.77 1.87 13.73
CA VAL A 445 -40.66 1.03 13.23
C VAL A 445 -41.21 -0.22 12.52
N PRO A 446 -40.87 -0.49 11.24
CA PRO A 446 -41.55 -1.51 10.42
C PRO A 446 -41.50 -2.94 10.99
N ASP A 447 -42.66 -3.58 11.15
CA ASP A 447 -42.82 -4.94 11.72
C ASP A 447 -41.97 -6.02 11.06
N THR A 448 -41.52 -5.78 9.81
CA THR A 448 -40.63 -6.67 9.05
C THR A 448 -39.21 -6.78 9.61
N LEU A 449 -38.76 -5.84 10.46
CA LEU A 449 -37.44 -5.87 11.07
C LEU A 449 -37.39 -6.87 12.24
N PRO A 450 -36.34 -7.65 12.47
CA PRO A 450 -36.20 -8.46 13.69
C PRO A 450 -36.17 -7.60 14.96
N GLY A 451 -36.83 -8.06 16.02
CA GLY A 451 -36.91 -7.40 17.32
C GLY A 451 -36.33 -8.27 18.43
N PHE A 452 -35.57 -7.66 19.35
CA PHE A 452 -34.91 -8.31 20.47
C PHE A 452 -35.23 -7.54 21.77
N GLY A 453 -35.72 -8.21 22.81
CA GLY A 453 -35.92 -7.61 24.12
C GLY A 453 -34.62 -7.27 24.83
N TRP A 454 -34.70 -6.65 26.01
CA TRP A 454 -33.51 -6.31 26.82
C TRP A 454 -32.68 -7.54 27.20
N ASP A 455 -33.33 -8.68 27.44
CA ASP A 455 -32.67 -9.92 27.87
C ASP A 455 -32.24 -10.83 26.70
N ASP A 456 -32.47 -10.41 25.44
CA ASP A 456 -32.26 -11.22 24.23
C ASP A 456 -30.86 -11.04 23.61
N SER A 457 -29.85 -10.69 24.40
CA SER A 457 -28.47 -10.45 23.90
C SER A 457 -27.87 -11.65 23.17
N VAL A 458 -28.22 -12.88 23.59
CA VAL A 458 -27.85 -14.14 22.93
C VAL A 458 -28.46 -14.25 21.53
N ALA A 459 -29.76 -13.99 21.41
CA ALA A 459 -30.47 -14.05 20.13
C ALA A 459 -30.03 -12.93 19.18
N LEU A 460 -29.72 -11.74 19.73
CA LEU A 460 -29.14 -10.64 18.97
C LEU A 460 -27.73 -10.99 18.45
N ALA A 461 -26.89 -11.64 19.26
CA ALA A 461 -25.59 -12.14 18.82
C ALA A 461 -25.74 -13.18 17.69
N ASP A 462 -26.67 -14.13 17.82
CA ASP A 462 -26.95 -15.14 16.79
C ASP A 462 -27.40 -14.49 15.48
N PHE A 463 -28.26 -13.48 15.55
CA PHE A 463 -28.71 -12.73 14.38
C PHE A 463 -27.56 -12.05 13.64
N LEU A 464 -26.65 -11.39 14.38
CA LEU A 464 -25.48 -10.72 13.81
C LEU A 464 -24.51 -11.73 13.17
N LEU A 465 -24.33 -12.91 13.79
CA LEU A 465 -23.52 -14.00 13.26
C LEU A 465 -24.14 -14.67 12.02
N GLN A 466 -25.46 -14.93 12.01
CA GLN A 466 -26.12 -15.68 10.93
C GLN A 466 -26.16 -14.95 9.59
N LYS A 467 -26.37 -13.63 9.60
CA LYS A 467 -26.51 -12.80 8.39
C LYS A 467 -25.20 -12.48 7.68
N GLY A 468 -24.09 -13.09 8.09
CA GLY A 468 -22.78 -12.87 7.46
C GLY A 468 -22.16 -11.51 7.78
N TYR A 469 -22.64 -10.82 8.82
CA TYR A 469 -21.97 -9.62 9.35
C TYR A 469 -20.72 -10.00 10.17
N ILE A 470 -20.64 -11.27 10.57
CA ILE A 470 -19.49 -11.95 11.15
C ILE A 470 -19.57 -13.40 10.64
N LYS A 471 -18.74 -13.84 9.68
CA LYS A 471 -18.58 -15.29 9.46
C LYS A 471 -17.20 -15.65 8.94
N ASP A 472 -16.62 -16.66 9.61
CA ASP A 472 -15.46 -17.57 9.46
C ASP A 472 -14.02 -17.05 9.28
#